data_AF-A0A9X6NEB7-F1
#
_entry.id   AF-A0A9X6NEB7-F1
#
_cell.length_a   1.000
_cell.length_b   1.000
_cell.length_c   1.000
_cell.angle_alpha   90.00
_cell.angle_beta   90.00
_cell.angle_gamma   90.00
#
_symmetry.space_group_name_H-M   'P 1'
#
loop_
_entity.id
_entity.type
_entity.pdbx_description
1 polymer ?
#
loop_
_entity_poly.entity_id
_entity_poly.type
_entity_poly.pdbx_seq_one_letter_code
_entity_poly.pdbx_strand_id
1 'polypeptide(L)'
;MKLSIDPPRNLNIPVLPMRCNHQLVFTLCRTCAETLSTVPCKHSKDQRKLIGTWCTPEIHKALDKGYVVDEIKEVGHFPEHRLGLFAPYIDPFYKIKTESSGYPAEVVTEEEKDRYIASFEQHEGIKLDKAKIKENKGMRCVSKLFLNSF
;
A
#
# COMPACT_ATOMS: atom_id res chain seq x y z
N MET A 1 -6.77 -5.89 -13.69
CA MET A 1 -7.85 -5.55 -14.63
C MET A 1 -7.35 -4.47 -15.58
N LYS A 2 -7.50 -4.66 -16.90
CA LYS A 2 -7.12 -3.69 -17.93
C LYS A 2 -8.34 -2.92 -18.37
N LEU A 3 -8.31 -1.60 -18.29
CA LEU A 3 -9.46 -0.74 -18.60
C LEU A 3 -9.05 0.66 -19.08
N SER A 4 -9.98 1.40 -19.68
CA SER A 4 -9.93 2.86 -19.81
C SER A 4 -10.80 3.51 -18.73
N ILE A 5 -10.30 4.61 -18.15
CA ILE A 5 -10.97 5.32 -17.06
C ILE A 5 -10.77 6.83 -17.19
N ASP A 6 -11.84 7.59 -17.01
CA ASP A 6 -11.82 9.06 -16.99
C ASP A 6 -11.56 9.58 -15.58
N PRO A 7 -10.45 10.30 -15.34
CA PRO A 7 -10.19 10.91 -14.05
C PRO A 7 -11.03 12.17 -13.79
N PRO A 8 -11.37 12.47 -12.52
CA PRO A 8 -11.95 13.77 -12.15
C PRO A 8 -10.99 14.93 -12.46
N ARG A 9 -11.49 16.16 -12.58
CA ARG A 9 -10.64 17.33 -12.94
C ARG A 9 -9.85 17.90 -11.77
N ASN A 10 -10.39 17.86 -10.55
CA ASN A 10 -9.88 18.61 -9.40
C ASN A 10 -9.64 17.68 -8.20
N LEU A 11 -8.89 16.60 -8.41
CA LEU A 11 -8.50 15.72 -7.32
C LEU A 11 -7.08 16.05 -6.86
N ASN A 12 -6.93 16.37 -5.57
CA ASN A 12 -5.64 16.81 -5.01
C ASN A 12 -4.54 15.74 -5.14
N ILE A 13 -4.90 14.47 -4.93
CA ILE A 13 -3.97 13.33 -4.99
C ILE A 13 -4.54 12.32 -5.98
N PRO A 14 -3.98 12.19 -7.19
CA PRO A 14 -4.41 11.19 -8.17
C PRO A 14 -4.19 9.78 -7.63
N VAL A 15 -5.13 8.87 -7.92
CA VAL A 15 -5.14 7.51 -7.36
C VAL A 15 -4.40 6.53 -8.25
N LEU A 16 -4.64 6.59 -9.56
CA LEU A 16 -4.14 5.60 -10.50
C LEU A 16 -2.80 6.03 -11.11
N PRO A 17 -1.76 5.19 -11.02
CA PRO A 17 -0.50 5.46 -11.68
C PRO A 17 -0.57 5.10 -13.17
N MET A 18 0.26 5.78 -13.96
CA MET A 18 0.52 5.47 -15.37
C MET A 18 2.03 5.55 -15.62
N ARG A 19 2.57 4.71 -16.50
CA ARG A 19 3.95 4.87 -16.98
C ARG A 19 3.98 5.72 -18.25
N CYS A 20 4.71 6.83 -18.22
CA CYS A 20 5.05 7.62 -19.40
C CYS A 20 6.45 8.20 -19.23
N ASN A 21 7.16 8.47 -20.33
CA ASN A 21 8.51 9.05 -20.31
C ASN A 21 9.48 8.27 -19.39
N HIS A 22 9.38 6.93 -19.40
CA HIS A 22 10.17 6.01 -18.55
C HIS A 22 9.98 6.18 -17.03
N GLN A 23 8.96 6.92 -16.59
CA GLN A 23 8.65 7.16 -15.18
C GLN A 23 7.24 6.72 -14.82
N LEU A 24 7.03 6.36 -13.55
CA LEU A 24 5.70 6.13 -12.99
C LEU A 24 5.17 7.47 -12.47
N VAL A 25 4.04 7.92 -13.00
CA VAL A 25 3.42 9.20 -12.61
C VAL A 25 1.98 9.00 -12.19
N PHE A 26 1.54 9.78 -11.21
CA PHE A 26 0.16 9.88 -10.78
C PHE A 26 -0.43 11.14 -11.39
N THR A 27 -1.37 10.99 -12.33
CA THR A 27 -1.90 12.09 -13.13
C THR A 27 -3.42 11.97 -13.32
N LEU A 28 -4.08 13.10 -13.58
CA LEU A 28 -5.50 13.18 -13.96
C LEU A 28 -5.70 13.40 -15.47
N CYS A 29 -4.60 13.43 -16.23
CA CYS A 29 -4.63 13.57 -17.68
C CYS A 29 -3.42 12.87 -18.29
N ARG A 30 -3.69 11.84 -19.10
CA ARG A 30 -2.66 11.14 -19.88
C ARG A 30 -1.83 12.10 -20.72
N THR A 31 -2.48 12.91 -21.56
CA THR A 31 -1.76 13.84 -22.46
C THR A 31 -0.92 14.88 -21.73
N CYS A 32 -1.39 15.45 -20.61
CA CYS A 32 -0.59 16.37 -19.81
C CYS A 32 0.68 15.71 -19.29
N ALA A 33 0.60 14.45 -18.84
CA ALA A 33 1.75 13.72 -18.34
C ALA A 33 2.74 13.36 -19.46
N GLU A 34 2.24 12.93 -20.62
CA GLU A 34 3.07 12.61 -21.79
C GLU A 34 3.81 13.85 -22.32
N THR A 35 3.10 14.99 -22.41
CA THR A 35 3.64 16.26 -22.93
C THR A 35 4.39 17.10 -21.90
N LEU A 36 4.45 16.64 -20.64
CA LEU A 36 5.02 17.41 -19.52
C LEU A 36 4.43 18.82 -19.40
N SER A 37 3.11 18.91 -19.60
CA SER A 37 2.39 20.18 -19.64
C SER A 37 2.42 20.88 -18.28
N THR A 38 2.84 22.15 -18.27
CA THR A 38 2.92 23.00 -17.07
C THR A 38 1.74 23.98 -16.93
N VAL A 39 0.81 23.97 -17.90
CA VAL A 39 -0.34 24.87 -17.95
C VAL A 39 -1.62 24.17 -17.50
N PRO A 40 -2.66 24.92 -17.07
CA PRO A 40 -3.95 24.33 -16.73
C PRO A 40 -4.51 23.45 -17.86
N CYS A 41 -4.88 22.22 -17.51
CA CYS A 41 -5.32 21.21 -18.49
C CYS A 41 -6.62 21.60 -19.19
N LYS A 42 -6.56 21.74 -20.52
CA LYS A 42 -7.72 22.01 -21.40
C LYS A 42 -8.13 20.79 -22.24
N HIS A 43 -7.51 19.64 -22.03
CA HIS A 43 -7.76 18.43 -22.80
C HIS A 43 -9.19 17.91 -22.61
N SER A 44 -9.71 17.27 -23.66
CA SER A 44 -11.01 16.59 -23.67
C SER A 44 -10.99 15.34 -22.78
N LYS A 45 -12.16 14.75 -22.50
CA LYS A 45 -12.25 13.50 -21.75
C LYS A 45 -11.39 12.39 -22.39
N ASP A 46 -11.50 12.20 -23.71
CA ASP A 46 -10.77 11.13 -24.41
C ASP A 46 -9.24 11.28 -24.40
N GLN A 47 -8.75 12.52 -24.42
CA GLN A 47 -7.33 12.83 -24.27
C GLN A 47 -6.84 12.60 -22.82
N ARG A 48 -7.72 12.83 -21.84
CA ARG A 48 -7.39 12.70 -20.41
C ARG A 48 -7.41 11.25 -19.92
N LYS A 49 -8.28 10.41 -20.50
CA LYS A 49 -8.48 9.00 -20.10
C LYS A 49 -7.17 8.28 -19.86
N LEU A 50 -7.08 7.60 -18.73
CA LEU A 50 -5.98 6.70 -18.44
C LEU A 50 -6.33 5.32 -19.01
N ILE A 51 -5.33 4.66 -19.58
CA ILE A 51 -5.46 3.28 -20.07
C ILE A 51 -4.33 2.50 -19.41
N GLY A 52 -4.67 1.45 -18.70
CA GLY A 52 -3.70 0.72 -17.92
C GLY A 52 -4.27 -0.54 -17.31
N THR A 53 -3.41 -1.23 -16.57
CA THR A 53 -3.76 -2.42 -15.81
C THR A 53 -3.53 -2.11 -14.34
N TRP A 54 -4.61 -2.19 -13.56
CA TRP A 54 -4.59 -1.93 -12.12
C TRP A 54 -5.23 -3.09 -11.36
N CYS A 55 -4.88 -3.20 -10.09
CA CYS A 55 -5.48 -4.17 -9.18
C CYS A 55 -6.88 -3.71 -8.79
N THR A 56 -7.76 -4.67 -8.50
CA THR A 56 -9.16 -4.40 -8.12
C THR A 56 -9.30 -3.39 -6.96
N PRO A 57 -8.48 -3.44 -5.88
CA PRO A 57 -8.54 -2.44 -4.81
C PRO A 57 -8.20 -1.01 -5.26
N GLU A 58 -7.24 -0.84 -6.18
CA GLU A 58 -6.88 0.48 -6.72
C GLU A 58 -8.04 1.08 -7.52
N ILE A 59 -8.73 0.24 -8.28
CA ILE A 59 -9.88 0.66 -9.10
C ILE A 59 -11.06 1.02 -8.21
N HIS A 60 -11.38 0.22 -7.18
CA HIS A 60 -12.40 0.59 -6.20
C HIS A 60 -12.08 1.94 -5.55
N LYS A 61 -10.82 2.15 -5.15
CA LYS A 61 -10.42 3.43 -4.58
C LYS A 61 -10.54 4.59 -5.57
N ALA A 62 -10.26 4.36 -6.85
CA ALA A 62 -10.42 5.37 -7.89
C ALA A 62 -11.91 5.74 -8.07
N LEU A 63 -12.80 4.75 -8.09
CA LEU A 63 -14.25 4.98 -8.16
C LEU A 63 -14.74 5.82 -6.98
N ASP A 64 -14.31 5.50 -5.75
CA ASP A 64 -14.63 6.31 -4.55
C ASP A 64 -14.15 7.77 -4.66
N LYS A 65 -13.13 8.03 -5.47
CA LYS A 65 -12.57 9.37 -5.73
C LYS A 65 -13.16 10.04 -6.96
N GLY A 66 -14.22 9.48 -7.55
CA GLY A 66 -14.97 10.08 -8.65
C GLY A 66 -14.39 9.82 -10.04
N TYR A 67 -13.55 8.79 -10.18
CA TYR A 67 -13.17 8.29 -11.50
C TYR A 67 -14.35 7.53 -12.12
N VAL A 68 -14.46 7.57 -13.44
CA VAL A 68 -15.53 6.88 -14.18
C VAL A 68 -14.92 5.89 -15.16
N VAL A 69 -15.27 4.61 -15.01
CA VAL A 69 -14.84 3.56 -15.96
C VAL A 69 -15.52 3.82 -17.29
N ASP A 70 -14.70 3.82 -18.34
CA ASP A 70 -15.15 4.05 -19.71
C ASP A 70 -15.32 2.72 -20.46
N GLU A 71 -14.29 1.87 -20.44
CA GLU A 71 -14.31 0.55 -21.08
C GLU A 71 -13.46 -0.44 -20.28
N ILE A 72 -14.00 -1.63 -20.01
CA ILE A 72 -13.23 -2.74 -19.44
C ILE A 72 -12.75 -3.63 -20.58
N LYS A 73 -11.43 -3.80 -20.69
CA LYS A 73 -10.79 -4.58 -21.77
C LYS A 73 -10.47 -6.01 -21.36
N GLU A 74 -10.03 -6.20 -20.13
CA GLU A 74 -9.59 -7.51 -19.65
C GLU A 74 -9.76 -7.62 -18.13
N VAL A 75 -10.28 -8.76 -17.67
CA VAL A 75 -10.46 -9.07 -16.26
C VAL A 75 -9.75 -10.38 -15.94
N GLY A 76 -8.69 -10.30 -15.13
CA GLY A 76 -8.12 -11.47 -14.45
C GLY A 76 -8.91 -11.70 -13.16
N HIS A 77 -9.70 -12.77 -13.12
CA HIS A 77 -10.53 -13.11 -11.97
C HIS A 77 -9.95 -14.32 -11.24
N PHE A 78 -9.76 -14.19 -9.93
CA PHE A 78 -9.31 -15.25 -9.04
C PHE A 78 -10.48 -15.54 -8.08
N PRO A 79 -11.22 -16.64 -8.27
CA PRO A 79 -12.44 -16.91 -7.50
C PRO A 79 -12.13 -17.28 -6.04
N GLU A 80 -10.99 -17.91 -5.83
CA GLU A 80 -10.53 -18.32 -4.51
C GLU A 80 -9.68 -17.21 -3.88
N HIS A 81 -9.98 -16.94 -2.61
CA HIS A 81 -9.16 -16.08 -1.77
C HIS A 81 -8.93 -16.79 -0.44
N ARG A 82 -7.72 -16.65 0.10
CA ARG A 82 -7.35 -17.22 1.39
C ARG A 82 -6.64 -16.16 2.23
N LEU A 83 -7.15 -15.94 3.43
CA LEU A 83 -6.48 -15.12 4.44
C LEU A 83 -5.40 -15.95 5.15
N GLY A 84 -4.33 -15.28 5.59
CA GLY A 84 -3.27 -15.91 6.39
C GLY A 84 -2.31 -16.81 5.61
N LEU A 85 -2.32 -16.78 4.26
CA LEU A 85 -1.39 -17.57 3.44
C LEU A 85 0.08 -17.34 3.83
N PHE A 86 0.43 -16.09 4.15
CA PHE A 86 1.79 -15.69 4.51
C PHE A 86 2.04 -15.69 6.03
N ALA A 87 1.02 -15.87 6.87
CA ALA A 87 1.16 -15.77 8.34
C ALA A 87 2.27 -16.68 8.91
N PRO A 88 2.38 -17.97 8.51
CA PRO A 88 3.45 -18.85 9.02
C PRO A 88 4.87 -18.35 8.71
N TYR A 89 5.05 -17.57 7.64
CA TYR A 89 6.33 -16.98 7.28
C TYR A 89 6.52 -15.60 7.93
N ILE A 90 5.50 -14.75 7.89
CA ILE A 90 5.56 -13.35 8.33
C ILE A 90 5.63 -13.24 9.86
N ASP A 91 4.80 -13.99 10.58
CA ASP A 91 4.61 -13.81 12.03
C ASP A 91 5.91 -13.97 12.83
N PRO A 92 6.77 -14.98 12.57
CA PRO A 92 8.04 -15.13 13.29
C PRO A 92 8.97 -13.94 13.08
N PHE A 93 9.10 -13.45 11.83
CA PHE A 93 9.98 -12.33 11.54
C PHE A 93 9.39 -11.00 12.01
N TYR A 94 8.07 -10.85 12.00
CA TYR A 94 7.42 -9.67 12.54
C TYR A 94 7.60 -9.60 14.06
N LYS A 95 7.43 -10.71 14.76
CA LYS A 95 7.77 -10.84 16.19
C LYS A 95 9.21 -10.42 16.47
N ILE A 96 10.19 -11.04 15.80
CA ILE A 96 11.63 -10.75 16.02
C ILE A 96 11.93 -9.28 15.73
N LYS A 97 11.39 -8.73 14.64
CA LYS A 97 11.58 -7.32 14.27
C LYS A 97 11.04 -6.38 15.32
N THR A 98 9.85 -6.66 15.86
CA THR A 98 9.19 -5.85 16.89
C THR A 98 9.93 -5.94 18.22
N GLU A 99 10.29 -7.14 18.67
CA GLU A 99 11.08 -7.34 19.89
C GLU A 99 12.46 -6.64 19.80
N SER A 100 13.13 -6.77 18.65
CA SER A 100 14.42 -6.12 18.40
C SER A 100 14.32 -4.60 18.23
N SER A 101 13.10 -4.05 18.11
CA SER A 101 12.86 -2.61 18.02
C SER A 101 12.85 -1.93 19.39
N GLY A 102 12.69 -2.70 20.48
CA GLY A 102 12.42 -2.15 21.81
C GLY A 102 11.02 -1.56 21.93
N TYR A 103 10.71 -1.02 23.11
CA TYR A 103 9.45 -0.33 23.36
C TYR A 103 9.43 1.06 22.70
N PRO A 104 8.25 1.57 22.30
CA PRO A 104 8.08 2.98 21.94
C PRO A 104 8.48 3.91 23.10
N ALA A 105 8.85 5.15 22.78
CA ALA A 105 9.33 6.11 23.78
C ALA A 105 8.29 6.45 24.85
N GLU A 106 7.01 6.37 24.48
CA GLU A 106 5.85 6.57 25.33
C GLU A 106 5.52 5.40 26.27
N VAL A 107 6.19 4.24 26.13
CA VAL A 107 5.95 3.05 26.97
C VAL A 107 7.08 2.92 27.98
N VAL A 108 6.84 3.39 29.21
CA VAL A 108 7.89 3.51 30.25
C VAL A 108 7.62 2.57 31.43
N THR A 109 6.38 2.56 31.92
CA THR A 109 5.96 1.80 33.10
C THR A 109 5.74 0.33 32.77
N GLU A 110 5.76 -0.54 33.79
CA GLU A 110 5.52 -1.97 33.59
C GLU A 110 4.09 -2.25 33.11
N GLU A 111 3.11 -1.48 33.60
CA GLU A 111 1.73 -1.57 33.17
C GLU A 111 1.55 -1.15 31.71
N GLU A 112 2.31 -0.16 31.22
CA GLU A 112 2.31 0.22 29.81
C GLU A 112 2.92 -0.86 28.92
N LYS A 113 4.00 -1.52 29.37
CA LYS A 113 4.62 -2.63 28.64
C LYS A 113 3.66 -3.81 28.50
N ASP A 114 2.95 -4.16 29.57
CA ASP A 114 1.96 -5.23 29.53
C ASP A 114 0.77 -4.87 28.63
N ARG A 115 0.30 -3.62 28.67
CA ARG A 115 -0.71 -3.12 27.72
C ARG A 115 -0.23 -3.15 26.28
N TYR A 116 1.02 -2.80 26.03
CA TYR A 116 1.62 -2.85 24.69
C TYR A 116 1.63 -4.27 24.13
N ILE A 117 2.09 -5.24 24.93
CA ILE A 117 2.14 -6.66 24.52
C ILE A 117 0.73 -7.19 24.28
N ALA A 118 -0.21 -6.92 25.19
CA ALA A 118 -1.61 -7.36 25.05
C ALA A 118 -2.29 -6.75 23.81
N SER A 119 -2.07 -5.46 23.56
CA SER A 119 -2.57 -4.78 22.36
C SER A 119 -1.97 -5.36 21.08
N PHE A 120 -0.67 -5.70 21.09
CA PHE A 120 -0.01 -6.30 19.94
C PHE A 120 -0.57 -7.71 19.65
N GLU A 121 -0.78 -8.54 20.67
CA GLU A 121 -1.40 -9.86 20.50
C GLU A 121 -2.86 -9.75 20.04
N GLN A 122 -3.62 -8.76 20.54
CA GLN A 122 -5.01 -8.53 20.12
C GLN A 122 -5.13 -8.12 18.65
N HIS A 123 -4.27 -7.21 18.17
CA HIS A 123 -4.38 -6.67 16.82
C HIS A 123 -3.68 -7.55 15.77
N GLU A 124 -2.51 -8.09 16.10
CA GLU A 124 -1.67 -8.82 15.16
C GLU A 124 -1.77 -10.35 15.33
N GLY A 125 -2.34 -10.85 16.43
CA GLY A 125 -2.38 -12.29 16.74
C GLY A 125 -1.01 -12.87 17.13
N ILE A 126 -0.01 -12.01 17.37
CA ILE A 126 1.37 -12.41 17.65
C ILE A 126 1.70 -12.10 19.10
N LYS A 127 2.04 -13.12 19.88
CA LYS A 127 2.47 -12.94 21.26
C LYS A 127 3.93 -12.52 21.34
N LEU A 128 4.23 -11.36 21.90
CA LEU A 128 5.60 -10.90 22.16
C LEU A 128 6.17 -11.48 23.46
N ASP A 129 7.48 -11.63 23.54
CA ASP A 129 8.21 -12.01 24.75
C ASP A 129 8.75 -10.75 25.43
N LYS A 130 8.18 -10.41 26.59
CA LYS A 130 8.52 -9.23 27.40
C LYS A 130 10.02 -9.10 27.66
N ALA A 131 10.73 -10.22 27.83
CA ALA A 131 12.16 -10.25 28.13
C ALA A 131 13.03 -10.02 26.87
N LYS A 132 12.48 -10.26 25.68
CA LYS A 132 13.19 -10.07 24.40
C LYS A 132 12.98 -8.70 23.79
N ILE A 133 12.03 -7.91 24.29
CA ILE A 133 11.80 -6.54 23.82
C ILE A 133 12.96 -5.65 24.30
N LYS A 134 13.96 -5.53 23.44
CA LYS A 134 15.18 -4.74 23.67
C LYS A 134 15.75 -4.30 22.32
N GLU A 135 16.23 -3.08 22.26
CA GLU A 135 16.83 -2.55 21.04
C GLU A 135 18.02 -3.42 20.58
N ASN A 136 17.90 -3.97 19.37
CA ASN A 136 18.93 -4.72 18.67
C ASN A 136 18.88 -4.37 17.17
N LYS A 137 19.67 -3.38 16.78
CA LYS A 137 19.69 -2.85 15.40
C LYS A 137 20.03 -3.91 14.34
N GLY A 138 20.93 -4.85 14.67
CA GLY A 138 21.35 -5.92 13.75
C GLY A 138 20.21 -6.90 13.48
N MET A 139 19.61 -7.46 14.54
CA MET A 139 18.50 -8.41 14.40
C MET A 139 17.26 -7.75 13.80
N ARG A 140 17.02 -6.49 14.15
CA ARG A 140 15.96 -5.69 13.52
C ARG A 140 16.18 -5.56 12.01
N CYS A 141 17.42 -5.31 11.58
CA CYS A 141 17.75 -5.20 10.16
C CYS A 141 17.50 -6.53 9.43
N VAL A 142 18.00 -7.64 9.96
CA VAL A 142 17.87 -8.98 9.38
C VAL A 142 16.40 -9.42 9.28
N SER A 143 15.64 -9.28 10.37
CA SER A 143 14.21 -9.63 10.36
C SER A 143 13.40 -8.74 9.41
N LYS A 144 13.71 -7.44 9.34
CA LYS A 144 13.10 -6.53 8.35
C LYS A 144 13.44 -6.94 6.92
N LEU A 145 14.66 -7.41 6.66
CA LEU A 145 15.04 -7.90 5.34
C LEU A 145 14.18 -9.11 4.93
N PHE A 146 14.02 -10.10 5.82
CA PHE A 146 13.19 -11.27 5.54
C PHE A 146 11.71 -10.89 5.29
N LEU A 147 11.17 -9.94 6.03
CA LEU A 147 9.81 -9.43 5.79
C LEU A 147 9.63 -8.70 4.46
N ASN A 148 10.70 -8.14 3.89
CA ASN A 148 10.63 -7.35 2.66
C ASN A 148 11.06 -8.15 1.41
N SER A 149 11.62 -9.34 1.58
CA SER A 149 12.27 -10.12 0.52
C SER A 149 11.70 -11.53 0.35
N PHE A 150 10.44 -11.74 0.77
CA PHE A 150 9.70 -12.99 0.55
C PHE A 150 8.98 -13.01 -0.81
#